data_AF-A0A3T0W241-F1
#
_entry.id   AF-A0A3T0W241-F1
#
_cell.length_a   1.000
_cell.length_b   1.000
_cell.length_c   1.000
_cell.angle_alpha   90.00
_cell.angle_beta   90.00
_cell.angle_gamma   90.00
#
_symmetry.space_group_name_H-M   'P 1'
#
loop_
_entity.id
_entity.type
_entity.pdbx_description
1 polymer ?
#
loop_
_entity_poly.entity_id
_entity_poly.type
_entity_poly.pdbx_seq_one_letter_code
_entity_poly.pdbx_strand_id
1 'polypeptide(L)'
;MSIAVYNTLRAQQGSAKRLGSQLPELTAARLIVESQLVDAQQLQESVQSIEANAGWAMWRDALVLCTTLDSARQDVIEGQWCNEQVSLSARLVAPQQYRLVRMHSETDTGADQVYRDQRVLLRDGLDEQHAIYRLWYQKQNTPLLSETAEPTEQWAWRPVAQQFMGWHTSQALQKENS
;
A
#
# COMPACT_ATOMS: atom_id res chain seq x y z
N MET A 1 12.52 -12.98 11.87
CA MET A 1 11.73 -14.21 11.86
C MET A 1 11.42 -14.54 10.41
N SER A 2 11.45 -15.81 9.97
CA SER A 2 11.04 -16.15 8.59
C SER A 2 9.51 -16.07 8.45
N ILE A 3 9.01 -15.84 7.23
CA ILE A 3 7.57 -15.79 6.98
C ILE A 3 6.88 -17.14 7.30
N ALA A 4 7.56 -18.26 7.07
CA ALA A 4 7.06 -19.59 7.40
C ALA A 4 6.84 -19.77 8.91
N VAL A 5 7.80 -19.32 9.74
CA VAL A 5 7.66 -19.35 11.21
C VAL A 5 6.53 -18.43 11.66
N TYR A 6 6.44 -17.23 11.08
CA TYR A 6 5.38 -16.27 11.40
C TYR A 6 3.98 -16.82 11.09
N ASN A 7 3.78 -17.39 9.89
CA ASN A 7 2.50 -17.96 9.49
C ASN A 7 2.15 -19.23 10.30
N THR A 8 3.16 -19.98 10.76
CA THR A 8 2.96 -21.11 11.69
C THR A 8 2.48 -20.62 13.06
N LEU A 9 3.06 -19.55 13.61
CA LEU A 9 2.60 -18.94 14.88
C LEU A 9 1.18 -18.40 14.78
N ARG A 10 0.80 -17.84 13.63
CA ARG A 10 -0.59 -17.43 13.35
C ARG A 10 -1.54 -18.63 13.32
N ALA A 11 -1.13 -19.75 12.71
CA ALA A 11 -1.94 -20.96 12.58
C ALA A 11 -2.16 -21.71 13.91
N GLN A 12 -1.33 -21.46 14.93
CA GLN A 12 -1.55 -21.98 16.28
C GLN A 12 -2.72 -21.24 16.96
N GLN A 13 -3.95 -21.70 16.65
CA GLN A 13 -5.24 -21.10 17.00
C GLN A 13 -5.53 -20.90 18.50
N GLY A 14 -4.66 -21.35 19.40
CA GLY A 14 -4.82 -21.18 20.86
C GLY A 14 -4.57 -19.75 21.36
N SER A 15 -3.93 -18.89 20.55
CA SER A 15 -3.51 -17.54 20.96
C SER A 15 -4.63 -16.49 20.85
N ALA A 16 -5.45 -16.53 19.80
CA ALA A 16 -6.46 -15.49 19.55
C ALA A 16 -7.56 -15.42 20.64
N LYS A 17 -8.03 -16.58 21.13
CA LYS A 17 -8.98 -16.65 22.25
C LYS A 17 -8.39 -16.18 23.59
N ARG A 18 -7.07 -16.22 23.76
CA ARG A 18 -6.37 -15.84 25.00
C ARG A 18 -5.82 -14.43 24.99
N LEU A 19 -5.42 -13.91 23.83
CA LEU A 19 -4.78 -12.61 23.65
C LEU A 19 -5.73 -11.53 23.13
N GLY A 20 -6.97 -11.89 22.74
CA GLY A 20 -7.94 -10.95 22.16
C GLY A 20 -7.49 -10.34 20.84
N SER A 21 -6.45 -10.88 20.21
CA SER A 21 -5.84 -10.36 18.98
C SER A 21 -5.35 -11.50 18.09
N GLN A 22 -5.45 -11.31 16.78
CA GLN A 22 -4.98 -12.26 15.77
C GLN A 22 -3.79 -11.65 15.02
N LEU A 23 -2.76 -12.47 14.79
CA LEU A 23 -1.65 -12.05 13.94
C LEU A 23 -2.14 -11.86 12.50
N PRO A 24 -1.82 -10.74 11.83
CA PRO A 24 -2.24 -10.52 10.45
C PRO A 24 -1.63 -11.57 9.53
N GLU A 25 -2.27 -11.81 8.39
CA GLU A 25 -1.65 -12.57 7.32
C GLU A 25 -0.55 -11.74 6.65
N LEU A 26 0.59 -12.37 6.39
CA LEU A 26 1.66 -11.76 5.61
C LEU A 26 1.90 -12.59 4.35
N THR A 27 2.01 -11.91 3.22
CA THR A 27 2.30 -12.49 1.92
C THR A 27 3.73 -12.15 1.51
N ALA A 28 4.51 -13.17 1.13
CA ALA A 28 5.87 -12.98 0.61
C ALA A 28 5.81 -12.39 -0.79
N ALA A 29 6.50 -11.28 -1.00
CA ALA A 29 6.67 -10.65 -2.30
C ALA A 29 7.78 -9.61 -2.23
N ARG A 30 8.27 -9.19 -3.39
CA ARG A 30 9.22 -8.09 -3.52
C ARG A 30 8.51 -6.87 -4.05
N LEU A 31 8.64 -5.74 -3.35
CA LEU A 31 8.19 -4.44 -3.81
C LEU A 31 9.27 -3.80 -4.69
N ILE A 32 8.88 -3.36 -5.87
CA ILE A 32 9.69 -2.51 -6.74
C ILE A 32 9.12 -1.11 -6.66
N VAL A 33 9.99 -0.14 -6.31
CA VAL A 33 9.64 1.28 -6.17
C VAL A 33 10.52 2.11 -7.10
N GLU A 34 9.89 2.89 -7.95
CA GLU A 34 10.54 3.87 -8.82
C GLU A 34 10.04 5.25 -8.42
N SER A 35 10.95 6.22 -8.25
CA SER A 35 10.59 7.59 -7.89
C SER A 35 11.25 8.57 -8.85
N GLN A 36 10.47 9.52 -9.33
CA GLN A 36 10.95 10.59 -10.20
C GLN A 36 10.26 11.92 -9.88
N LEU A 37 10.90 13.02 -10.25
CA LEU A 37 10.29 14.34 -10.27
C LEU A 37 9.73 14.58 -11.67
N VAL A 38 8.48 15.01 -11.74
CA VAL A 38 7.75 15.25 -13.00
C VAL A 38 7.00 16.57 -12.94
N ASP A 39 6.74 17.16 -14.09
CA ASP A 39 5.81 18.30 -14.20
C ASP A 39 4.33 17.84 -14.27
N ALA A 40 3.41 18.80 -14.39
CA ALA A 40 1.99 18.52 -14.46
C ALA A 40 1.59 17.70 -15.71
N GLN A 41 2.24 17.96 -16.85
CA GLN A 41 1.95 17.26 -18.10
C GLN A 41 2.42 15.80 -18.03
N GLN A 42 3.66 15.59 -17.59
CA GLN A 42 4.24 14.27 -17.39
C GLN A 42 3.48 13.45 -16.34
N LEU A 43 2.97 14.09 -15.29
CA LEU A 43 2.08 13.45 -14.32
C LEU A 43 0.80 12.95 -15.01
N GLN A 44 0.15 13.80 -15.80
CA GLN A 44 -1.06 13.43 -16.53
C GLN A 44 -0.81 12.26 -17.49
N GLU A 45 0.26 12.33 -18.29
CA GLU A 45 0.67 11.26 -19.20
C GLU A 45 0.93 9.95 -18.43
N SER A 46 1.59 10.02 -17.28
CA SER A 46 1.88 8.84 -16.45
C SER A 46 0.61 8.19 -15.91
N VAL A 47 -0.34 8.98 -15.40
CA VAL A 47 -1.64 8.49 -14.91
C VAL A 47 -2.45 7.85 -16.04
N GLN A 48 -2.48 8.48 -17.22
CA GLN A 48 -3.18 7.91 -18.38
C GLN A 48 -2.52 6.61 -18.87
N SER A 49 -1.18 6.53 -18.84
CA SER A 49 -0.43 5.38 -19.36
C SER A 49 -0.66 4.06 -18.62
N ILE A 50 -1.09 4.12 -17.35
CA ILE A 50 -1.34 2.92 -16.56
C ILE A 50 -2.76 2.38 -16.70
N GLU A 51 -3.65 3.08 -17.41
CA GLU A 51 -5.06 2.67 -17.57
C GLU A 51 -5.70 2.29 -16.22
N ALA A 52 -5.64 3.23 -15.26
CA ALA A 52 -6.09 2.96 -13.90
C ALA A 52 -7.57 2.54 -13.86
N ASN A 53 -7.87 1.50 -13.08
CA ASN A 53 -9.24 1.06 -12.81
C ASN A 53 -9.78 1.62 -11.48
N ALA A 54 -8.90 2.17 -10.64
CA ALA A 54 -9.25 2.87 -9.42
C ALA A 54 -8.26 4.00 -9.16
N GLY A 55 -8.74 5.10 -8.58
CA GLY A 55 -7.88 6.21 -8.21
C GLY A 55 -8.63 7.34 -7.53
N TRP A 56 -7.87 8.21 -6.89
CA TRP A 56 -8.35 9.44 -6.29
C TRP A 56 -7.32 10.54 -6.45
N ALA A 57 -7.81 11.78 -6.47
CA ALA A 57 -6.98 12.98 -6.48
C ALA A 57 -7.51 13.97 -5.45
N MET A 58 -6.60 14.53 -4.67
CA MET A 58 -6.84 15.73 -3.87
C MET A 58 -6.48 16.94 -4.72
N TRP A 59 -7.49 17.73 -5.03
CA TRP A 59 -7.34 19.05 -5.61
C TRP A 59 -7.42 20.12 -4.51
N ARG A 60 -7.22 21.39 -4.88
CA ARG A 60 -7.32 22.51 -3.92
C ARG A 60 -8.67 22.59 -3.21
N ASP A 61 -9.74 22.24 -3.89
CA ASP A 61 -11.13 22.43 -3.47
C ASP A 61 -11.82 21.12 -3.03
N ALA A 62 -11.36 19.97 -3.53
CA ALA A 62 -12.02 18.71 -3.28
C ALA A 62 -11.09 17.50 -3.40
N LEU A 63 -11.43 16.45 -2.64
CA LEU A 63 -11.01 15.09 -2.93
C LEU A 63 -12.03 14.46 -3.87
N VAL A 64 -11.56 13.93 -4.99
CA VAL A 64 -12.38 13.32 -6.04
C VAL A 64 -11.89 11.91 -6.31
N LEU A 65 -12.81 10.97 -6.45
CA LEU A 65 -12.51 9.63 -6.96
C LEU A 65 -12.42 9.72 -8.49
N CYS A 66 -11.25 9.41 -9.05
CA CYS A 66 -11.00 9.55 -10.48
C CYS A 66 -9.88 8.61 -10.94
N THR A 67 -10.08 7.97 -12.09
CA THR A 67 -9.07 7.11 -12.71
C THR A 67 -8.12 7.86 -13.65
N THR A 68 -8.49 9.09 -14.04
CA THR A 68 -7.69 9.98 -14.87
C THR A 68 -7.58 11.35 -14.21
N LEU A 69 -6.59 12.14 -14.63
CA LEU A 69 -6.52 13.55 -14.30
C LEU A 69 -7.27 14.39 -15.34
N ASP A 70 -7.96 15.42 -14.87
CA ASP A 70 -8.60 16.42 -15.73
C ASP A 70 -7.51 17.31 -16.37
N SER A 71 -7.43 17.31 -17.69
CA SER A 71 -6.45 18.09 -18.45
C SER A 71 -6.62 19.60 -18.28
N ALA A 72 -7.81 20.07 -17.89
CA ALA A 72 -8.06 21.48 -17.65
C ALA A 72 -7.53 21.95 -16.28
N ARG A 73 -7.22 21.02 -15.36
CA ARG A 73 -6.80 21.32 -14.00
C ARG A 73 -5.32 21.01 -13.78
N GLN A 74 -4.61 21.96 -13.18
CA GLN A 74 -3.19 21.83 -12.81
C GLN A 74 -2.94 21.98 -11.31
N ASP A 75 -4.02 22.05 -10.52
CA ASP A 75 -3.99 22.32 -9.09
C ASP A 75 -4.16 21.05 -8.24
N VAL A 76 -3.75 19.89 -8.79
CA VAL A 76 -3.67 18.65 -8.02
C VAL A 76 -2.59 18.80 -6.95
N ILE A 77 -2.89 18.37 -5.72
CA ILE A 77 -1.99 18.44 -4.57
C ILE A 77 -1.34 17.08 -4.36
N GLU A 78 -2.14 16.01 -4.36
CA GLU A 78 -1.68 14.63 -4.31
C GLU A 78 -2.74 13.71 -4.90
N GLY A 79 -2.37 12.49 -5.21
CA GLY A 79 -3.30 11.48 -5.70
C GLY A 79 -2.67 10.12 -5.81
N GLN A 80 -3.53 9.11 -5.92
CA GLN A 80 -3.11 7.73 -6.11
C GLN A 80 -4.00 7.06 -7.15
N TRP A 81 -3.39 6.24 -8.00
CA TRP A 81 -4.07 5.52 -9.08
C TRP A 81 -3.50 4.13 -9.16
N CYS A 82 -4.32 3.14 -9.47
CA CYS A 82 -3.83 1.79 -9.67
C CYS A 82 -4.62 1.05 -10.75
N ASN A 83 -3.98 0.02 -11.26
CA ASN A 83 -4.63 -1.11 -11.90
C ASN A 83 -4.24 -2.39 -11.12
N GLU A 84 -4.48 -3.57 -11.69
CA GLU A 84 -4.15 -4.85 -11.04
C GLU A 84 -2.65 -5.09 -10.80
N GLN A 85 -1.77 -4.39 -11.54
CA GLN A 85 -0.34 -4.65 -11.58
C GLN A 85 0.49 -3.54 -10.93
N VAL A 86 0.04 -2.29 -11.08
CA VAL A 86 0.83 -1.09 -10.78
C VAL A 86 -0.01 -0.11 -9.98
N SER A 87 0.65 0.55 -9.04
CA SER A 87 0.12 1.71 -8.32
C SER A 87 1.02 2.92 -8.53
N LEU A 88 0.42 4.08 -8.74
CA LEU A 88 1.06 5.38 -8.78
C LEU A 88 0.66 6.18 -7.55
N SER A 89 1.60 6.91 -6.98
CA SER A 89 1.36 7.93 -5.96
C SER A 89 2.05 9.21 -6.38
N ALA A 90 1.31 10.30 -6.46
CA ALA A 90 1.85 11.62 -6.79
C ALA A 90 1.64 12.58 -5.64
N ARG A 91 2.61 13.47 -5.40
CA ARG A 91 2.49 14.59 -4.45
C ARG A 91 3.22 15.81 -4.98
N LEU A 92 2.58 16.96 -4.92
CA LEU A 92 3.16 18.26 -5.22
C LEU A 92 4.29 18.56 -4.22
N VAL A 93 5.50 18.85 -4.72
CA VAL A 93 6.67 19.16 -3.87
C VAL A 93 7.19 20.58 -4.07
N ALA A 94 6.89 21.19 -5.21
CA ALA A 94 7.13 22.59 -5.53
C ALA A 94 6.11 23.05 -6.58
N PRO A 95 5.97 24.35 -6.89
CA PRO A 95 5.04 24.82 -7.91
C PRO A 95 5.23 24.06 -9.23
N GLN A 96 4.17 23.42 -9.72
CA GLN A 96 4.15 22.61 -10.95
C GLN A 96 5.13 21.43 -10.97
N GLN A 97 5.65 21.00 -9.82
CA GLN A 97 6.57 19.87 -9.72
C GLN A 97 6.03 18.83 -8.73
N TYR A 98 5.98 17.59 -9.19
CA TYR A 98 5.42 16.46 -8.45
C TYR A 98 6.49 15.40 -8.23
N ARG A 99 6.48 14.80 -7.04
CA ARG A 99 7.13 13.51 -6.83
C ARG A 99 6.15 12.43 -7.23
N LEU A 100 6.46 11.71 -8.30
CA LEU A 100 5.72 10.56 -8.76
C LEU A 100 6.46 9.29 -8.32
N VAL A 101 5.74 8.42 -7.62
CA VAL A 101 6.21 7.12 -7.16
C VAL A 101 5.39 6.05 -7.85
N ARG A 102 6.06 5.14 -8.56
CA ARG A 102 5.48 3.95 -9.18
C ARG A 102 5.86 2.73 -8.36
N MET A 103 4.85 1.91 -8.02
CA MET A 103 4.99 0.71 -7.21
C MET A 103 4.38 -0.49 -7.95
N HIS A 104 5.10 -1.59 -8.00
CA HIS A 104 4.58 -2.88 -8.43
C HIS A 104 5.26 -4.00 -7.64
N SER A 105 4.69 -5.20 -7.69
CA SER A 105 5.18 -6.33 -6.91
C SER A 105 5.49 -7.54 -7.77
N GLU A 106 6.57 -8.22 -7.42
CA GLU A 106 6.93 -9.53 -7.98
C GLU A 106 6.79 -10.60 -6.91
N THR A 107 6.42 -11.81 -7.32
CA THR A 107 6.44 -12.98 -6.43
C THR A 107 7.89 -13.30 -6.06
N ASP A 108 8.18 -13.34 -4.77
CA ASP A 108 9.50 -13.68 -4.25
C ASP A 108 9.37 -14.78 -3.19
N THR A 109 9.92 -15.94 -3.49
CA THR A 109 9.88 -17.10 -2.59
C THR A 109 10.95 -17.05 -1.48
N GLY A 110 11.95 -16.17 -1.60
CA GLY A 110 13.03 -15.98 -0.61
C GLY A 110 12.78 -14.82 0.36
N ALA A 111 11.58 -14.25 0.35
CA ALA A 111 11.40 -12.81 0.57
C ALA A 111 11.91 -12.26 1.92
N ASP A 112 12.83 -11.30 1.81
CA ASP A 112 13.15 -10.31 2.85
C ASP A 112 12.08 -9.22 2.95
N GLN A 113 11.05 -9.26 2.10
CA GLN A 113 9.92 -8.37 2.11
C GLN A 113 8.59 -9.12 2.16
N VAL A 114 7.62 -8.52 2.82
CA VAL A 114 6.27 -9.08 2.96
C VAL A 114 5.26 -7.95 2.94
N TYR A 115 4.00 -8.27 2.65
CA TYR A 115 2.93 -7.30 2.78
C TYR A 115 1.70 -7.86 3.46
N ARG A 116 0.83 -6.95 3.90
CA ARG A 116 -0.57 -7.23 4.22
C ARG A 116 -1.47 -6.18 3.59
N ASP A 117 -2.66 -6.58 3.20
CA ASP A 117 -3.67 -5.64 2.73
C ASP A 117 -4.51 -5.16 3.92
N GLN A 118 -4.74 -3.85 3.98
CA GLN A 118 -5.52 -3.16 5.01
C GLN A 118 -6.72 -2.47 4.37
N ARG A 119 -7.89 -2.71 4.93
CA ARG A 119 -9.12 -1.98 4.59
C ARG A 119 -9.18 -0.71 5.44
N VAL A 120 -9.42 0.43 4.81
CA VAL A 120 -9.56 1.73 5.47
C VAL A 120 -10.96 2.26 5.17
N LEU A 121 -11.73 2.54 6.22
CA LEU A 121 -13.05 3.16 6.10
C LEU A 121 -12.91 4.58 5.55
N LEU A 122 -13.73 4.89 4.55
CA LEU A 122 -13.80 6.22 3.97
C LEU A 122 -14.82 7.08 4.72
N ARG A 123 -14.69 8.40 4.58
CA ARG A 123 -15.69 9.34 5.11
C ARG A 123 -17.03 9.15 4.41
N ASP A 124 -18.11 9.46 5.11
CA ASP A 124 -19.45 9.50 4.51
C ASP A 124 -19.50 10.49 3.33
N GLY A 125 -20.24 10.13 2.28
CA GLY A 125 -20.43 10.96 1.08
C GLY A 125 -19.44 10.72 -0.06
N LEU A 126 -18.62 9.66 0.01
CA LEU A 126 -17.91 9.11 -1.15
C LEU A 126 -18.65 7.89 -1.68
N ASP A 127 -18.56 7.64 -2.99
CA ASP A 127 -19.25 6.50 -3.63
C ASP A 127 -18.75 5.14 -3.13
N GLU A 128 -17.53 5.12 -2.61
CA GLU A 128 -16.86 3.93 -2.08
C GLU A 128 -16.83 3.96 -0.55
N GLN A 129 -16.94 2.77 0.06
CA GLN A 129 -16.96 2.64 1.52
C GLN A 129 -15.58 2.36 2.12
N HIS A 130 -14.71 1.69 1.36
CA HIS A 130 -13.37 1.36 1.85
C HIS A 130 -12.31 1.48 0.75
N ALA A 131 -11.14 1.99 1.13
CA ALA A 131 -9.90 1.88 0.35
C ALA A 131 -9.13 0.63 0.79
N ILE A 132 -8.46 -0.02 -0.18
CA ILE A 132 -7.49 -1.08 0.10
C ILE A 132 -6.08 -0.51 -0.02
N TYR A 133 -5.31 -0.68 1.04
CA TYR A 133 -3.91 -0.32 1.08
C TYR A 133 -3.05 -1.52 1.41
N ARG A 134 -2.05 -1.78 0.57
CA ARG A 134 -1.02 -2.77 0.84
C ARG A 134 0.10 -2.14 1.65
N LEU A 135 0.28 -2.65 2.86
CA LEU A 135 1.35 -2.25 3.76
C LEU A 135 2.54 -3.19 3.57
N TRP A 136 3.67 -2.64 3.15
CA TRP A 136 4.89 -3.38 2.90
C TRP A 136 5.83 -3.32 4.09
N TYR A 137 6.46 -4.45 4.37
CA TYR A 137 7.44 -4.62 5.44
C TYR A 137 8.72 -5.24 4.90
N GLN A 138 9.85 -4.83 5.46
CA GLN A 138 11.16 -5.43 5.19
C GLN A 138 11.74 -6.01 6.47
N LYS A 139 12.38 -7.17 6.35
CA LYS A 139 13.09 -7.84 7.42
C LYS A 139 14.35 -7.03 7.74
N GLN A 140 14.48 -6.57 8.98
CA GLN A 140 15.65 -5.84 9.45
C GLN A 140 16.15 -6.41 10.77
N ASN A 141 17.48 -6.44 10.94
CA ASN A 141 18.10 -6.78 12.20
C ASN A 141 17.91 -5.59 13.14
N THR A 142 17.19 -5.80 14.24
CA THR A 142 17.01 -4.76 15.26
C THR A 142 17.94 -5.09 16.43
N PRO A 143 19.00 -4.30 16.66
CA PRO A 143 19.81 -4.45 17.85
C PRO A 143 18.94 -4.13 19.07
N LEU A 144 18.84 -5.06 20.01
CA LEU A 144 18.29 -4.76 21.33
C LEU A 144 19.34 -3.97 22.10
N LEU A 145 18.93 -2.83 22.65
CA LEU A 145 19.67 -2.19 23.74
C LEU A 145 19.53 -3.09 24.98
N SER A 146 20.35 -4.13 25.05
CA SER A 146 20.57 -4.89 26.26
C SER A 146 21.89 -4.44 26.87
N GLU A 147 21.84 -3.77 28.02
CA GLU A 147 23.05 -3.37 28.76
C GLU A 147 23.80 -4.58 29.35
N THR A 148 23.26 -5.81 29.24
CA THR A 148 23.78 -6.99 29.96
C THR A 148 23.74 -8.32 29.21
N ALA A 149 23.36 -8.36 27.92
CA ALA A 149 23.32 -9.62 27.16
C ALA A 149 24.10 -9.50 25.84
N GLU A 150 24.79 -10.57 25.46
CA GLU A 150 25.42 -10.68 24.14
C GLU A 150 24.40 -10.40 23.02
N PRO A 151 24.81 -9.74 21.93
CA PRO A 151 23.90 -9.37 20.85
C PRO A 151 23.34 -10.64 20.19
N THR A 152 22.13 -11.04 20.58
CA THR A 152 21.35 -12.02 19.83
C THR A 152 20.74 -11.33 18.61
N GLU A 153 21.02 -11.81 17.40
CA GLU A 153 20.36 -11.31 16.19
C GLU A 153 18.84 -11.50 16.30
N GLN A 154 18.11 -10.39 16.41
CA GLN A 154 16.65 -10.42 16.39
C GLN A 154 16.13 -9.67 15.17
N TRP A 155 15.40 -10.43 14.35
CA TRP A 155 14.87 -9.98 13.07
C TRP A 155 13.42 -9.55 13.22
N ALA A 156 13.13 -8.28 12.95
CA ALA A 156 11.80 -7.69 12.98
C ALA A 156 11.35 -7.22 11.59
N TRP A 157 10.03 -7.20 11.38
CA TRP A 157 9.41 -6.63 10.19
C TRP A 157 9.20 -5.12 10.39
N ARG A 158 9.83 -4.31 9.56
CA ARG A 158 9.74 -2.84 9.60
C ARG A 158 8.91 -2.33 8.42
N PRO A 159 7.93 -1.44 8.62
CA PRO A 159 7.15 -0.89 7.53
C PRO A 159 8.05 -0.06 6.61
N VAL A 160 7.90 -0.23 5.30
CA VAL A 160 8.72 0.47 4.29
C VAL A 160 7.92 1.26 3.27
N ALA A 161 6.68 0.84 2.98
CA ALA A 161 5.82 1.53 2.03
C ALA A 161 4.33 1.24 2.26
N GLN A 162 3.48 2.10 1.72
CA GLN A 162 2.05 1.92 1.59
C GLN A 162 1.68 2.10 0.12
N GLN A 163 0.97 1.12 -0.44
CA GLN A 163 0.59 1.08 -1.84
C GLN A 163 -0.94 1.06 -1.95
N PHE A 164 -1.51 1.95 -2.75
CA PHE A 164 -2.95 1.96 -3.01
C PHE A 164 -3.33 0.85 -3.98
N MET A 165 -4.28 0.01 -3.59
CA MET A 165 -4.72 -1.17 -4.33
C MET A 165 -6.17 -1.04 -4.82
N GLY A 166 -6.73 0.16 -4.78
CA GLY A 166 -8.08 0.44 -5.27
C GLY A 166 -9.14 0.40 -4.18
N TRP A 167 -10.38 0.31 -4.63
CA TRP A 167 -11.56 0.36 -3.79
C TRP A 167 -12.07 -1.04 -3.49
N HIS A 168 -12.54 -1.25 -2.26
CA HIS A 168 -13.25 -2.47 -1.92
C HIS A 168 -14.70 -2.35 -2.40
N THR A 169 -14.98 -2.81 -3.62
CA THR A 169 -16.35 -2.84 -4.12
C THR A 169 -17.18 -3.81 -3.29
N SER A 170 -18.30 -3.33 -2.76
CA SER A 170 -19.28 -4.13 -2.00
C SER A 170 -19.91 -5.26 -2.82
N GLN A 171 -19.77 -5.25 -4.16
CA GLN A 171 -20.27 -6.31 -5.05
C GLN A 171 -19.52 -7.65 -4.94
N ALA A 172 -18.30 -7.68 -4.39
CA ALA A 172 -17.58 -8.94 -4.15
C ALA A 172 -18.31 -9.86 -3.13
N LEU A 173 -19.18 -9.31 -2.28
CA LEU A 173 -19.94 -10.06 -1.27
C LEU A 173 -21.08 -10.92 -1.84
N GLN A 174 -21.46 -10.76 -3.11
CA GLN A 174 -22.45 -11.64 -3.74
C GLN A 174 -21.84 -12.95 -4.25
N LYS A 175 -20.53 -12.98 -4.58
CA LYS A 175 -19.87 -14.21 -5.06
C LYS A 175 -19.35 -15.11 -3.94
N GLU A 176 -19.10 -14.59 -2.74
CA GLU A 176 -18.69 -15.42 -1.59
C GLU A 176 -19.88 -16.04 -0.83
N ASN A 177 -21.12 -15.67 -1.17
CA ASN A 177 -22.36 -16.21 -0.58
C ASN A 177 -23.27 -16.93 -1.60
N SER A 178 -22.77 -17.22 -2.81
CA SER A 178 -23.48 -17.98 -3.84
C SER A 178 -22.89 -19.38 -4.01
#